data_AF-F1TGT5-F1
#
_entry.id   AF-F1TGT5-F1
#
_cell.length_a   1.000
_cell.length_b   1.000
_cell.length_c   1.000
_cell.angle_alpha   90.00
_cell.angle_beta   90.00
_cell.angle_gamma   90.00
#
_symmetry.space_group_name_H-M   'P 1'
#
loop_
_entity.id
_entity.type
_entity.pdbx_description
1 polymer ?
#
loop_
_entity_poly.entity_id
_entity_poly.type
_entity_poly.pdbx_seq_one_letter_code
_entity_poly.pdbx_strand_id
1 'polypeptide(L)'
;MGYIFYALNNSANCTGMSPPALPGGGFGVAALPPAMHMAGTYIIVNTITNNRYIGIAANIHNRFQTRLATVTEMGFGPAVLANIGVTWGVAHCRNTLPAPLVVPAAAPVAGSIPVAPVAGAPYTAVIDGAVINLEHLLIRFIMTQLGAGGTTSNNLMVGPYVNPTLNPITVSLQWGAMGGLFAANTMQAVWGAGAAW
;
A
#
# COMPACT_ATOMS: atom_id res chain seq x y z
N MET A 1 -19.29 11.07 9.30
CA MET A 1 -18.34 10.78 8.21
C MET A 1 -17.59 9.51 8.57
N GLY A 2 -17.64 8.51 7.68
CA GLY A 2 -16.88 7.28 7.83
C GLY A 2 -15.39 7.56 7.70
N TYR A 3 -14.55 6.62 8.12
CA TYR A 3 -13.10 6.80 8.10
C TYR A 3 -12.40 5.53 7.63
N ILE A 4 -11.50 5.70 6.66
CA ILE A 4 -10.58 4.66 6.18
C ILE A 4 -9.17 5.26 6.18
N PHE A 5 -8.24 4.59 6.85
CA PHE A 5 -6.85 5.01 6.96
C PHE A 5 -5.89 3.90 6.61
N TYR A 6 -5.12 4.07 5.54
CA TYR A 6 -4.05 3.16 5.17
C TYR A 6 -2.77 3.55 5.93
N ALA A 7 -2.47 2.81 7.00
CA ALA A 7 -1.31 3.05 7.86
C ALA A 7 -0.06 2.36 7.30
N LEU A 8 0.50 2.85 6.18
CA LEU A 8 1.67 2.25 5.54
C LEU A 8 2.96 2.88 6.08
N ASN A 9 3.20 2.77 7.39
CA ASN A 9 4.39 3.39 8.00
C ASN A 9 5.67 2.58 7.81
N ASN A 10 5.53 1.27 7.60
CA ASN A 10 6.69 0.46 7.26
C ASN A 10 7.12 0.80 5.83
N SER A 11 8.40 1.10 5.65
CA SER A 11 8.91 1.49 4.33
C SER A 11 10.40 1.18 4.19
N ALA A 12 10.81 0.90 2.96
CA ALA A 12 12.19 0.63 2.58
C ALA A 12 12.37 0.86 1.07
N ASN A 13 13.60 0.75 0.59
CA ASN A 13 13.86 0.47 -0.82
C ASN A 13 14.23 -1.01 -1.00
N CYS A 14 14.27 -1.48 -2.23
CA CYS A 14 14.50 -2.90 -2.53
C CYS A 14 16.00 -3.26 -2.68
N THR A 15 16.94 -2.36 -2.34
CA THR A 15 18.38 -2.56 -2.57
C THR A 15 18.89 -3.91 -2.07
N GLY A 16 18.44 -4.33 -0.88
CA GLY A 16 18.86 -5.59 -0.25
C GLY A 16 18.32 -6.87 -0.90
N MET A 17 17.43 -6.75 -1.90
CA MET A 17 16.86 -7.90 -2.61
C MET A 17 17.79 -8.45 -3.71
N SER A 18 18.91 -7.79 -3.99
CA SER A 18 19.99 -8.33 -4.82
C SER A 18 21.12 -8.81 -3.92
N PRO A 19 21.56 -10.09 -4.01
CA PRO A 19 22.65 -10.57 -3.19
C PRO A 19 23.97 -9.92 -3.64
N PRO A 20 24.83 -9.45 -2.72
CA PRO A 20 26.14 -8.96 -3.10
C PRO A 20 26.98 -10.11 -3.67
N ALA A 21 27.80 -9.81 -4.68
CA ALA A 21 28.80 -10.75 -5.15
C ALA A 21 29.84 -10.98 -4.04
N LEU A 22 30.19 -12.24 -3.77
CA LEU A 22 31.22 -12.61 -2.82
C LEU A 22 32.52 -12.97 -3.55
N PRO A 23 33.69 -12.77 -2.90
CA PRO A 23 34.95 -13.30 -3.39
C PRO A 23 34.84 -14.80 -3.68
N GLY A 24 35.36 -15.24 -4.84
CA GLY A 24 35.28 -16.64 -5.26
C GLY A 24 34.04 -17.03 -6.09
N GLY A 25 33.24 -16.06 -6.54
CA GLY A 25 32.15 -16.29 -7.50
C GLY A 25 30.82 -16.74 -6.87
N GLY A 26 30.70 -16.68 -5.55
CA GLY A 26 29.44 -16.94 -4.83
C GLY A 26 28.55 -15.71 -4.71
N PHE A 27 27.30 -15.93 -4.31
CA PHE A 27 26.36 -14.87 -3.94
C PHE A 27 26.18 -14.81 -2.43
N GLY A 28 26.07 -13.59 -1.90
CA GLY A 28 25.62 -13.35 -0.53
C GLY A 28 24.14 -13.65 -0.36
N VAL A 29 23.59 -13.25 0.79
CA VAL A 29 22.16 -13.46 1.08
C VAL A 29 21.37 -12.24 0.62
N ALA A 30 20.44 -12.46 -0.31
CA ALA A 30 19.41 -11.48 -0.61
C ALA A 30 18.35 -11.49 0.49
N ALA A 31 17.80 -10.32 0.81
CA ALA A 31 16.80 -10.19 1.86
C ALA A 31 15.68 -9.23 1.45
N LEU A 32 14.45 -9.58 1.84
CA LEU A 32 13.34 -8.63 1.81
C LEU A 32 13.55 -7.54 2.88
N PRO A 33 12.94 -6.36 2.71
CA PRO A 33 12.85 -5.39 3.78
C PRO A 33 12.39 -6.01 5.11
N PRO A 34 12.95 -5.55 6.25
CA PRO A 34 12.57 -6.06 7.57
C PRO A 34 11.09 -5.81 7.84
N ALA A 35 10.49 -6.55 8.79
CA ALA A 35 9.08 -6.38 9.20
C ALA A 35 8.02 -6.59 8.10
N MET A 36 8.36 -7.27 6.99
CA MET A 36 7.37 -7.72 5.99
C MET A 36 6.65 -9.02 6.37
N HIS A 37 6.96 -9.65 7.50
CA HIS A 37 6.30 -10.88 7.95
C HIS A 37 4.92 -10.61 8.57
N MET A 38 4.02 -10.06 7.77
CA MET A 38 2.68 -9.66 8.19
C MET A 38 1.66 -9.76 7.05
N ALA A 39 0.38 -9.87 7.39
CA ALA A 39 -0.70 -9.59 6.47
C ALA A 39 -0.82 -8.08 6.27
N GLY A 40 -1.08 -7.62 5.04
CA GLY A 40 -1.24 -6.20 4.80
C GLY A 40 -1.39 -5.80 3.35
N THR A 41 -1.57 -4.50 3.17
CA THR A 41 -1.53 -3.80 1.90
C THR A 41 -0.15 -3.18 1.71
N TYR A 42 0.30 -3.11 0.46
CA TYR A 42 1.58 -2.50 0.11
C TYR A 42 1.49 -1.71 -1.19
N ILE A 43 2.38 -0.74 -1.32
CA ILE A 43 2.61 0.04 -2.53
C ILE A 43 4.08 -0.09 -2.86
N ILE A 44 4.39 -0.52 -4.09
CA ILE A 44 5.72 -0.52 -4.67
C ILE A 44 5.76 0.56 -5.74
N VAL A 45 6.81 1.38 -5.73
CA VAL A 45 7.01 2.44 -6.72
C VAL A 45 8.39 2.29 -7.32
N ASN A 46 8.45 2.11 -8.63
CA ASN A 46 9.69 2.26 -9.38
C ASN A 46 9.82 3.72 -9.80
N THR A 47 10.80 4.43 -9.25
CA THR A 47 11.00 5.87 -9.51
C THR A 47 11.56 6.17 -10.90
N ILE A 48 12.21 5.19 -11.56
CA ILE A 48 12.75 5.34 -12.92
C ILE A 48 11.61 5.32 -13.94
N THR A 49 10.73 4.32 -13.86
CA THR A 49 9.64 4.16 -14.83
C THR A 49 8.32 4.79 -14.38
N ASN A 50 8.29 5.31 -13.15
CA ASN A 50 7.08 5.77 -12.46
C ASN A 50 5.97 4.70 -12.37
N ASN A 51 6.32 3.42 -12.49
CA ASN A 51 5.37 2.33 -12.34
C ASN A 51 5.03 2.13 -10.88
N ARG A 52 3.73 1.91 -10.61
CA ARG A 52 3.22 1.65 -9.27
C ARG A 52 2.54 0.30 -9.25
N TYR A 53 2.83 -0.48 -8.22
CA TYR A 53 2.13 -1.73 -7.95
C TYR A 53 1.52 -1.67 -6.56
N ILE A 54 0.21 -1.80 -6.51
CA ILE A 54 -0.56 -1.77 -5.27
C ILE A 54 -1.16 -3.16 -5.14
N GLY A 55 -1.02 -3.75 -3.96
CA GLY A 55 -1.56 -5.08 -3.74
C GLY A 55 -1.71 -5.43 -2.27
N ILE A 56 -2.32 -6.60 -2.07
CA ILE A 56 -2.59 -7.19 -0.76
C ILE A 56 -1.90 -8.54 -0.60
N ALA A 57 -1.66 -8.94 0.64
CA ALA A 57 -1.22 -10.29 0.97
C ALA A 57 -1.65 -10.68 2.38
N ALA A 58 -1.99 -11.96 2.57
CA ALA A 58 -2.14 -12.55 3.90
C ALA A 58 -0.80 -12.77 4.61
N ASN A 59 0.29 -12.79 3.85
CA ASN A 59 1.65 -12.67 4.35
C ASN A 59 2.53 -12.07 3.24
N ILE A 60 3.00 -10.83 3.45
CA ILE A 60 3.79 -10.07 2.48
C ILE A 60 5.15 -10.74 2.26
N HIS A 61 5.80 -11.22 3.33
CA HIS A 61 7.06 -11.95 3.24
C HIS A 61 6.93 -13.18 2.33
N ASN A 62 5.99 -14.09 2.61
CA ASN A 62 5.80 -15.31 1.80
C ASN A 62 5.47 -14.97 0.34
N ARG A 63 4.71 -13.89 0.11
CA ARG A 63 4.40 -13.41 -1.24
C ARG A 63 5.67 -13.00 -1.99
N PHE A 64 6.58 -12.25 -1.38
CA PHE A 64 7.76 -11.72 -2.07
C PHE A 64 9.00 -12.61 -1.97
N GLN A 65 9.06 -13.53 -1.02
CA GLN A 65 10.19 -14.43 -0.84
C GLN A 65 10.40 -15.33 -2.07
N THR A 66 9.31 -15.80 -2.68
CA THR A 66 9.35 -16.58 -3.93
C THR A 66 9.90 -15.78 -5.11
N ARG A 67 9.83 -14.44 -5.07
CA ARG A 67 10.30 -13.54 -6.14
C ARG A 67 11.75 -13.11 -5.96
N LEU A 68 12.34 -13.35 -4.78
CA LEU A 68 13.73 -13.03 -4.48
C LEU A 68 14.68 -13.80 -5.41
N ALA A 69 14.42 -15.09 -5.63
CA ALA A 69 15.19 -15.91 -6.57
C ALA A 69 15.14 -15.31 -7.99
N THR A 70 13.96 -14.87 -8.45
CA THR A 70 13.81 -14.23 -9.75
C THR A 70 14.65 -12.94 -9.88
N VAL A 71 14.73 -12.13 -8.83
CA VAL A 71 15.55 -10.90 -8.84
C VAL A 71 17.03 -11.24 -9.05
N THR A 72 17.53 -12.27 -8.36
CA THR A 72 18.90 -12.77 -8.51
C THR A 72 19.16 -13.33 -9.90
N GLU A 73 18.31 -14.25 -10.38
CA GLU A 73 18.49 -14.95 -11.65
C GLU A 73 18.38 -14.00 -12.87
N MET A 74 17.53 -12.98 -12.78
CA MET A 74 17.39 -11.97 -13.84
C MET A 74 18.50 -10.91 -13.81
N GLY A 75 19.41 -10.96 -12.84
CA GLY A 75 20.58 -10.10 -12.77
C GLY A 75 20.29 -8.63 -12.39
N PHE A 76 19.20 -8.36 -11.66
CA PHE A 76 18.94 -6.99 -11.19
C PHE A 76 19.96 -6.60 -10.12
N GLY A 77 20.77 -5.58 -10.43
CA GLY A 77 21.79 -5.07 -9.51
C GLY A 77 21.23 -4.20 -8.38
N PRO A 78 21.96 -4.04 -7.27
CA PRO A 78 21.53 -3.22 -6.12
C PRO A 78 21.20 -1.78 -6.50
N ALA A 79 21.94 -1.18 -7.44
CA ALA A 79 21.70 0.19 -7.90
C ALA A 79 20.33 0.34 -8.59
N VAL A 80 19.86 -0.66 -9.32
CA VAL A 80 18.53 -0.64 -9.95
C VAL A 80 17.45 -0.78 -8.87
N LEU A 81 17.64 -1.71 -7.94
CA LEU A 81 16.69 -1.96 -6.86
C LEU A 81 16.61 -0.82 -5.83
N ALA A 82 17.68 -0.03 -5.69
CA ALA A 82 17.69 1.18 -4.88
C ALA A 82 16.70 2.24 -5.36
N ASN A 83 16.29 2.19 -6.64
CA ASN A 83 15.28 3.09 -7.21
C ASN A 83 13.85 2.57 -7.05
N ILE A 84 13.66 1.41 -6.41
CA ILE A 84 12.35 0.84 -6.16
C ILE A 84 12.05 0.99 -4.67
N GLY A 85 11.06 1.83 -4.38
CA GLY A 85 10.54 2.06 -3.04
C GLY A 85 9.38 1.13 -2.74
N VAL A 86 9.23 0.75 -1.48
CA VAL A 86 8.07 -0.01 -1.00
C VAL A 86 7.62 0.53 0.35
N THR A 87 6.31 0.58 0.54
CA THR A 87 5.67 0.87 1.81
C THR A 87 4.51 -0.08 2.07
N TRP A 88 4.30 -0.48 3.31
CA TRP A 88 3.30 -1.49 3.67
C TRP A 88 2.75 -1.32 5.09
N GLY A 89 1.60 -1.93 5.33
CA GLY A 89 0.89 -1.85 6.59
C GLY A 89 -0.54 -2.38 6.47
N VAL A 90 -1.45 -1.85 7.29
CA VAL A 90 -2.85 -2.27 7.35
C VAL A 90 -3.79 -1.09 7.20
N ALA A 91 -4.99 -1.34 6.71
CA ALA A 91 -6.04 -0.33 6.73
C ALA A 91 -6.72 -0.31 8.10
N HIS A 92 -7.20 0.85 8.52
CA HIS A 92 -8.03 1.04 9.69
C HIS A 92 -9.36 1.63 9.27
N CYS A 93 -10.46 1.01 9.69
CA CYS A 93 -11.79 1.35 9.24
C CYS A 93 -12.68 1.74 10.41
N ARG A 94 -13.57 2.72 10.21
CA ARG A 94 -14.56 3.14 11.21
C ARG A 94 -15.83 3.65 10.53
N ASN A 95 -16.98 3.27 11.09
CA ASN A 95 -18.28 3.81 10.71
C ASN A 95 -18.40 5.32 11.03
N THR A 96 -19.40 5.96 10.43
CA THR A 96 -19.80 7.32 10.73
C THR A 96 -20.24 7.44 12.19
N LEU A 97 -19.63 8.37 12.92
CA LEU A 97 -20.07 8.81 14.26
C LEU A 97 -20.75 10.19 14.16
N PRO A 98 -21.64 10.55 15.12
CA PRO A 98 -22.25 11.88 15.19
C PRO A 98 -21.20 12.94 15.61
N ALA A 99 -20.94 13.93 14.73
CA ALA A 99 -20.11 15.14 14.93
C ALA A 99 -18.60 14.91 15.27
N PRO A 100 -17.69 15.88 14.96
CA PRO A 100 -16.44 15.55 14.27
C PRO A 100 -15.33 15.08 15.22
N LEU A 101 -14.57 14.07 14.78
CA LEU A 101 -13.16 14.01 15.15
C LEU A 101 -12.38 14.78 14.10
N VAL A 102 -11.61 15.78 14.56
CA VAL A 102 -10.38 16.19 13.89
C VAL A 102 -9.59 14.92 13.68
N VAL A 103 -9.45 14.49 12.43
CA VAL A 103 -8.61 13.35 12.09
C VAL A 103 -7.18 13.87 12.08
N PRO A 104 -6.30 13.44 13.01
CA PRO A 104 -4.89 13.73 12.86
C PRO A 104 -4.41 12.98 11.61
N ALA A 105 -3.89 13.72 10.63
CA ALA A 105 -3.39 13.16 9.38
C ALA A 105 -2.31 12.08 9.58
N ALA A 106 -1.67 11.98 10.75
CA ALA A 106 -0.54 11.07 10.98
C ALA A 106 -0.89 9.77 11.74
N ALA A 107 -2.16 9.50 12.07
CA ALA A 107 -2.53 8.31 12.84
C ALA A 107 -3.97 7.81 12.57
N PRO A 108 -4.25 6.51 12.80
CA PRO A 108 -5.62 6.03 12.84
C PRO A 108 -6.43 6.75 13.92
N VAL A 109 -7.68 7.09 13.59
CA VAL A 109 -8.58 7.74 14.55
C VAL A 109 -9.00 6.74 15.62
N ALA A 110 -9.17 7.20 16.87
CA ALA A 110 -9.66 6.38 17.96
C ALA A 110 -10.96 5.63 17.60
N GLY A 111 -11.02 4.35 17.97
CA GLY A 111 -12.14 3.45 17.64
C GLY A 111 -12.15 2.90 16.22
N SER A 112 -11.10 3.14 15.42
CA SER A 112 -10.92 2.46 14.13
C SER A 112 -10.38 1.05 14.32
N ILE A 113 -10.89 0.12 13.53
CA ILE A 113 -10.56 -1.32 13.61
C ILE A 113 -9.56 -1.63 12.49
N PRO A 114 -8.42 -2.28 12.79
CA PRO A 114 -7.50 -2.74 11.75
C PRO A 114 -8.14 -3.84 10.92
N VAL A 115 -7.98 -3.74 9.60
CA VAL A 115 -8.44 -4.73 8.63
C VAL A 115 -7.21 -5.25 7.89
N ALA A 116 -6.97 -6.55 7.99
CA ALA A 116 -5.86 -7.23 7.33
C ALA A 116 -6.39 -8.18 6.25
N PRO A 117 -5.72 -8.30 5.09
CA PRO A 117 -6.09 -9.28 4.07
C PRO A 117 -5.99 -10.70 4.59
N VAL A 118 -6.96 -11.54 4.21
CA VAL A 118 -6.97 -12.99 4.51
C VAL A 118 -6.78 -13.77 3.22
N ALA A 119 -6.09 -14.90 3.30
CA ALA A 119 -5.80 -15.72 2.11
C ALA A 119 -7.11 -16.23 1.49
N GLY A 120 -7.26 -16.04 0.18
CA GLY A 120 -8.45 -16.49 -0.57
C GLY A 120 -9.72 -15.65 -0.34
N ALA A 121 -9.65 -14.57 0.43
CA ALA A 121 -10.80 -13.71 0.72
C ALA A 121 -10.65 -12.31 0.08
N PRO A 122 -11.77 -11.67 -0.33
CA PRO A 122 -11.78 -10.27 -0.72
C PRO A 122 -11.32 -9.35 0.42
N TYR A 123 -10.44 -8.39 0.13
CA TYR A 123 -10.01 -7.40 1.12
C TYR A 123 -11.05 -6.29 1.25
N THR A 124 -12.01 -6.50 2.15
CA THR A 124 -13.16 -5.63 2.33
C THR A 124 -13.40 -5.25 3.78
N ALA A 125 -14.12 -4.13 3.98
CA ALA A 125 -14.63 -3.69 5.26
C ALA A 125 -16.09 -3.23 5.12
N VAL A 126 -16.89 -3.41 6.17
CA VAL A 126 -18.24 -2.87 6.22
C VAL A 126 -18.18 -1.47 6.85
N ILE A 127 -18.57 -0.45 6.07
CA ILE A 127 -18.71 0.93 6.53
C ILE A 127 -20.15 1.36 6.35
N ASP A 128 -20.80 1.82 7.41
CA ASP A 128 -22.19 2.31 7.40
C ASP A 128 -23.17 1.31 6.73
N GLY A 129 -22.92 0.01 6.91
CA GLY A 129 -23.72 -1.07 6.33
C GLY A 129 -23.39 -1.47 4.90
N ALA A 130 -22.51 -0.72 4.20
CA ALA A 130 -22.06 -1.07 2.85
C ALA A 130 -20.70 -1.77 2.87
N VAL A 131 -20.48 -2.72 1.95
CA VAL A 131 -19.20 -3.41 1.77
C VAL A 131 -18.28 -2.57 0.89
N ILE A 132 -17.12 -2.21 1.41
CA ILE A 132 -16.07 -1.45 0.72
C ILE A 132 -14.91 -2.38 0.37
N ASN A 133 -14.51 -2.41 -0.90
CA ASN A 133 -13.26 -3.03 -1.34
C ASN A 133 -12.10 -2.06 -1.09
N LEU A 134 -11.27 -2.42 -0.11
CA LEU A 134 -10.18 -1.57 0.36
C LEU A 134 -8.99 -1.55 -0.61
N GLU A 135 -8.80 -2.59 -1.43
CA GLU A 135 -7.75 -2.59 -2.46
C GLU A 135 -8.13 -1.67 -3.63
N HIS A 136 -9.38 -1.78 -4.11
CA HIS A 136 -9.89 -0.94 -5.19
C HIS A 136 -9.90 0.54 -4.79
N LEU A 137 -10.35 0.84 -3.56
CA LEU A 137 -10.34 2.20 -3.04
C LEU A 137 -8.92 2.80 -2.97
N LEU A 138 -7.92 2.03 -2.51
CA LEU A 138 -6.54 2.53 -2.45
C LEU A 138 -5.97 2.83 -3.84
N ILE A 139 -6.25 1.96 -4.81
CA ILE A 139 -5.86 2.16 -6.21
C ILE A 139 -6.45 3.48 -6.73
N ARG A 140 -7.75 3.69 -6.57
CA ARG A 140 -8.41 4.92 -7.04
C ARG A 140 -7.96 6.16 -6.27
N PHE A 141 -7.72 6.06 -4.96
CA PHE A 141 -7.18 7.16 -4.18
C PHE A 141 -5.81 7.61 -4.70
N ILE A 142 -4.89 6.68 -4.95
CA ILE A 142 -3.56 7.00 -5.49
C ILE A 142 -3.65 7.61 -6.89
N MET A 143 -4.52 7.06 -7.74
CA MET A 143 -4.70 7.55 -9.11
C MET A 143 -5.29 8.96 -9.15
N THR A 144 -6.28 9.25 -8.32
CA THR A 144 -7.04 10.52 -8.35
C THR A 144 -6.42 11.62 -7.50
N GLN A 145 -5.85 11.29 -6.34
CA GLN A 145 -5.40 12.28 -5.37
C GLN A 145 -3.88 12.53 -5.42
N LEU A 146 -3.09 11.51 -5.77
CA LEU A 146 -1.63 11.63 -5.84
C LEU A 146 -1.11 11.74 -7.28
N GLY A 147 -2.00 11.68 -8.27
CA GLY A 147 -1.65 11.65 -9.67
C GLY A 147 -0.91 10.37 -10.05
N ALA A 148 -1.53 9.52 -10.87
CA ALA A 148 -0.83 8.42 -11.51
C ALA A 148 0.01 8.96 -12.69
N GLY A 149 1.16 9.57 -12.40
CA GLY A 149 2.12 9.96 -13.45
C GLY A 149 2.76 8.78 -14.20
N GLY A 150 2.28 7.55 -13.98
CA GLY A 150 2.77 6.29 -14.56
C GLY A 150 1.76 5.15 -14.42
N THR A 151 2.13 3.94 -14.82
CA THR A 151 1.20 2.79 -14.93
C THR A 151 0.98 2.11 -13.58
N THR A 152 -0.30 1.88 -13.23
CA THR A 152 -0.66 1.03 -12.08
C THR A 152 -0.93 -0.38 -12.57
N SER A 153 -0.06 -1.35 -12.23
CA SER A 153 -0.10 -2.69 -12.85
C SER A 153 -1.19 -3.63 -12.31
N ASN A 154 -2.01 -3.21 -11.35
CA ASN A 154 -3.23 -3.94 -10.96
C ASN A 154 -4.40 -3.49 -11.84
N ASN A 155 -4.39 -3.93 -13.11
CA ASN A 155 -5.35 -3.49 -14.14
C ASN A 155 -6.80 -3.93 -13.88
N LEU A 156 -7.03 -4.88 -12.97
CA LEU A 156 -8.36 -5.41 -12.69
C LEU A 156 -9.28 -4.43 -11.94
N MET A 157 -8.70 -3.46 -11.21
CA MET A 157 -9.42 -2.52 -10.34
C MET A 157 -9.17 -1.06 -10.72
N VAL A 158 -8.91 -0.78 -12.00
CA VAL A 158 -8.60 0.57 -12.49
C VAL A 158 -9.87 1.37 -12.82
N GLY A 159 -11.00 0.70 -13.05
CA GLY A 159 -12.28 1.37 -13.31
C GLY A 159 -12.75 2.24 -12.14
N PRO A 160 -13.63 3.24 -12.39
CA PRO A 160 -14.16 4.10 -11.34
C PRO A 160 -14.74 3.29 -10.17
N TYR A 161 -14.51 3.77 -8.95
CA TYR A 161 -15.11 3.19 -7.75
C TYR A 161 -16.05 4.20 -7.10
N VAL A 162 -17.32 3.82 -6.94
CA VAL A 162 -18.38 4.68 -6.41
C VAL A 162 -18.55 4.43 -4.92
N ASN A 163 -18.68 5.50 -4.12
CA ASN A 163 -18.96 5.37 -2.70
C ASN A 163 -20.36 4.77 -2.51
N PRO A 164 -20.47 3.52 -2.02
CA PRO A 164 -21.77 2.86 -1.90
C PRO A 164 -22.50 3.25 -0.61
N THR A 165 -21.89 4.04 0.27
CA THR A 165 -22.50 4.49 1.52
C THR A 165 -23.33 5.75 1.31
N LEU A 166 -24.28 5.98 2.22
CA LEU A 166 -25.09 7.21 2.25
C LEU A 166 -24.34 8.42 2.82
N ASN A 167 -23.15 8.21 3.39
CA ASN A 167 -22.35 9.23 4.05
C ASN A 167 -21.01 9.42 3.31
N PRO A 168 -20.42 10.63 3.35
CA PRO A 168 -19.03 10.78 2.95
C PRO A 168 -18.09 9.92 3.79
N ILE A 169 -16.99 9.49 3.19
CA ILE A 169 -15.89 8.77 3.85
C ILE A 169 -14.63 9.60 3.72
N THR A 170 -13.95 9.89 4.84
CA THR A 170 -12.57 10.38 4.78
C THR A 170 -11.64 9.21 4.52
N VAL A 171 -10.87 9.32 3.46
CA VAL A 171 -9.83 8.35 3.10
C VAL A 171 -8.48 9.04 3.28
N SER A 172 -7.61 8.43 4.09
CA SER A 172 -6.24 8.91 4.23
C SER A 172 -5.23 7.79 4.02
N LEU A 173 -4.09 8.15 3.44
CA LEU A 173 -2.97 7.28 3.18
C LEU A 173 -1.74 7.90 3.81
N GLN A 174 -1.09 7.17 4.71
CA GLN A 174 0.20 7.51 5.26
C GLN A 174 1.26 6.60 4.65
N TRP A 175 2.42 7.16 4.29
CA TRP A 175 3.58 6.40 3.79
C TRP A 175 4.88 6.85 4.46
N GLY A 176 5.82 5.91 4.59
CA GLY A 176 7.18 6.20 5.04
C GLY A 176 8.12 6.65 3.91
N ALA A 177 9.41 6.88 4.24
CA ALA A 177 10.38 7.47 3.31
C ALA A 177 10.87 6.54 2.18
N MET A 178 10.47 5.26 2.18
CA MET A 178 10.85 4.25 1.18
C MET A 178 12.36 4.21 0.88
N GLY A 179 13.18 4.15 1.93
CA GLY A 179 14.64 4.16 1.78
C GLY A 179 15.23 5.49 1.29
N GLY A 180 14.53 6.61 1.52
CA GLY A 180 14.94 7.96 1.14
C GLY A 180 14.46 8.43 -0.23
N LEU A 181 13.74 7.58 -0.98
CA LEU A 181 13.20 7.92 -2.30
C LEU A 181 12.04 8.92 -2.24
N PHE A 182 11.33 8.97 -1.11
CA PHE A 182 10.21 9.87 -0.91
C PHE A 182 10.32 10.53 0.48
N ALA A 183 9.74 11.72 0.63
CA ALA A 183 9.44 12.26 1.94
C ALA A 183 8.30 11.45 2.56
N ALA A 184 8.46 11.01 3.82
CA ALA A 184 7.36 10.45 4.58
C ALA A 184 6.26 11.50 4.72
N ASN A 185 5.01 11.11 4.47
CA ASN A 185 3.91 12.06 4.42
C ASN A 185 2.56 11.34 4.59
N THR A 186 1.50 12.13 4.71
CA THR A 186 0.12 11.68 4.62
C THR A 186 -0.64 12.51 3.58
N MET A 187 -1.48 11.84 2.81
CA MET A 187 -2.52 12.46 1.99
C MET A 187 -3.90 12.09 2.52
N GLN A 188 -4.83 13.03 2.48
CA GLN A 188 -6.22 12.82 2.88
C GLN A 188 -7.15 13.44 1.83
N ALA A 189 -8.25 12.75 1.53
CA ALA A 189 -9.34 13.26 0.72
C ALA A 189 -10.70 12.74 1.22
N VAL A 190 -11.77 13.48 0.89
CA VAL A 190 -13.14 13.09 1.24
C VAL A 190 -13.82 12.48 0.02
N TRP A 191 -14.19 11.21 0.14
CA TRP A 191 -14.98 10.48 -0.85
C TRP A 191 -16.46 10.75 -0.60
N GLY A 192 -17.05 11.65 -1.38
CA GLY A 192 -18.47 12.02 -1.25
C GLY A 192 -19.41 10.83 -1.41
N ALA A 193 -20.58 10.87 -0.78
CA ALA A 193 -21.61 9.84 -0.97
C ALA A 193 -22.03 9.78 -2.45
N GLY A 194 -22.05 8.58 -3.04
CA GLY A 194 -22.32 8.38 -4.47
C GLY A 194 -21.27 8.96 -5.43
N ALA A 195 -20.17 9.54 -4.93
CA ALA A 195 -19.11 10.06 -5.77
C ALA A 195 -18.25 8.93 -6.32
N ALA A 196 -17.86 9.03 -7.60
CA ALA A 196 -16.87 8.16 -8.20
C ALA A 196 -15.47 8.72 -8.01
N TRP A 197 -14.53 7.86 -7.63
CA TRP A 197 -13.09 8.10 -7.75
C TRP A 197 -12.51 7.22 -8.83
#